data_AF-A0A6J4KCF9-F1
#
_entry.id   AF-A0A6J4KCF9-F1
#
_cell.length_a   1.000
_cell.length_b   1.000
_cell.length_c   1.000
_cell.angle_alpha   90.00
_cell.angle_beta   90.00
_cell.angle_gamma   90.00
#
_symmetry.space_group_name_H-M   'P 1'
#
loop_
_entity.id
_entity.type
_entity.pdbx_description
1 polymer ?
#
loop_
_entity_poly.entity_id
_entity_poly.type
_entity_poly.pdbx_seq_one_letter_code
_entity_poly.pdbx_strand_id
1 'polypeptide(L)' 'HPGVTARFFSALASAGVNIGMISTSEIRISVVVDQDDVDRAVVAAHTAFGLDSDDEQAVVYAGTGR' A
#
# COMPACT_ATOMS: atom_id res chain seq x y z
N HIS A 1 -0.04 13.45 -0.37
CA HIS A 1 0.20 13.02 -1.77
C HIS A 1 -0.89 12.06 -2.23
N PRO A 2 -1.90 12.53 -3.00
CA PRO A 2 -3.05 11.69 -3.39
C PRO A 2 -2.69 10.43 -4.17
N GLY A 3 -1.53 10.40 -4.85
CA GLY A 3 -1.05 9.25 -5.61
C GLY A 3 -0.74 8.01 -4.76
N VAL A 4 -0.34 8.18 -3.49
CA VAL A 4 -0.01 7.03 -2.60
C VAL A 4 -1.27 6.24 -2.28
N THR A 5 -2.33 6.92 -1.84
CA THR A 5 -3.62 6.32 -1.52
C THR A 5 -4.26 5.65 -2.74
N ALA A 6 -4.27 6.34 -3.88
CA ALA A 6 -4.80 5.79 -5.12
C ALA A 6 -4.05 4.51 -5.56
N ARG A 7 -2.71 4.51 -5.47
CA ARG A 7 -1.87 3.35 -5.78
C ARG A 7 -2.16 2.17 -4.85
N PHE A 8 -2.26 2.42 -3.54
CA PHE A 8 -2.56 1.39 -2.54
C PHE A 8 -3.92 0.71 -2.81
N PHE A 9 -4.99 1.49 -2.99
CA PHE A 9 -6.31 0.89 -3.25
C PHE A 9 -6.42 0.23 -4.62
N SER A 10 -5.77 0.77 -5.65
CA SER A 10 -5.72 0.14 -6.98
C SER A 10 -5.00 -1.21 -6.94
N ALA A 11 -3.95 -1.34 -6.13
CA ALA A 11 -3.24 -2.60 -5.95
C ALA A 11 -4.13 -3.67 -5.31
N LEU A 12 -4.82 -3.34 -4.22
CA LEU A 12 -5.76 -4.25 -3.56
C LEU A 12 -6.92 -4.66 -4.49
N ALA A 13 -7.49 -3.70 -5.22
CA ALA A 13 -8.56 -3.96 -6.18
C ALA A 13 -8.09 -4.88 -7.33
N SER A 14 -6.90 -4.64 -7.87
CA SER A 14 -6.31 -5.47 -8.93
C SER A 14 -6.00 -6.90 -8.45
N ALA A 15 -5.68 -7.05 -7.17
CA ALA A 15 -5.50 -8.34 -6.53
C ALA A 15 -6.82 -9.04 -6.17
N GLY A 16 -7.97 -8.40 -6.37
CA GLY A 16 -9.29 -8.94 -6.03
C GLY A 16 -9.53 -9.04 -4.53
N VAL A 17 -8.92 -8.14 -3.74
CA VAL A 17 -9.10 -8.04 -2.29
C VAL A 17 -10.20 -7.04 -1.97
N ASN A 18 -11.20 -7.47 -1.21
CA ASN A 18 -12.27 -6.58 -0.77
C ASN A 18 -11.89 -5.84 0.51
N ILE A 19 -12.15 -4.53 0.56
CA ILE A 19 -11.86 -3.69 1.72
C ILE A 19 -13.14 -3.49 2.54
N GLY A 20 -13.15 -3.96 3.78
CA GLY A 20 -14.28 -3.81 4.71
C GLY A 20 -14.27 -2.50 5.49
N MET A 21 -13.08 -1.97 5.79
CA MET A 21 -12.92 -0.69 6.49
C MET A 21 -11.63 0.01 6.07
N ILE A 22 -11.65 1.33 6.08
CA ILE A 22 -10.50 2.21 5.82
C ILE A 22 -10.32 3.15 7.01
N SER A 23 -9.07 3.29 7.47
CA SER A 23 -8.66 4.32 8.43
C SER A 23 -7.35 4.95 7.99
N THR A 24 -7.26 6.28 8.01
CA THR A 24 -6.12 7.03 7.48
C THR A 24 -5.64 8.10 8.44
N SER A 25 -4.32 8.32 8.49
CA SER A 25 -3.67 9.50 9.06
C SER A 25 -2.76 10.15 8.01
N GLU A 26 -2.04 11.21 8.38
CA GLU A 26 -1.08 11.87 7.50
C GLU A 26 0.05 10.92 7.01
N ILE A 27 0.38 9.90 7.81
CA ILE A 27 1.52 9.01 7.57
C ILE A 27 1.15 7.52 7.47
N ARG A 28 -0.14 7.17 7.62
CA ARG A 28 -0.58 5.77 7.65
C ARG A 28 -1.90 5.59 6.93
N ILE A 29 -1.98 4.52 6.14
CA ILE A 29 -3.22 3.97 5.60
C ILE A 29 -3.38 2.58 6.20
N SER A 30 -4.49 2.33 6.87
CA SER A 30 -4.86 1.03 7.43
C SER A 30 -6.16 0.57 6.80
N VAL A 31 -6.24 -0.70 6.43
CA VAL A 31 -7.45 -1.34 5.92
C VAL A 31 -7.76 -2.61 6.69
N VAL A 32 -9.05 -2.94 6.77
CA VAL A 32 -9.51 -4.24 7.24
C VAL A 32 -10.00 -5.03 6.03
N VAL A 33 -9.51 -6.25 5.91
CA VAL A 33 -9.83 -7.21 4.84
C VAL A 33 -10.25 -8.53 5.47
N ASP A 34 -10.81 -9.43 4.66
CA ASP A 34 -11.09 -10.80 5.12
C ASP A 34 -9.77 -11.51 5.49
N GLN A 35 -9.82 -12.42 6.46
CA GLN A 35 -8.64 -13.17 6.89
C GLN A 35 -8.02 -13.97 5.74
N ASP A 36 -8.84 -14.52 4.86
CA ASP A 36 -8.40 -15.30 3.70
C ASP A 36 -7.71 -14.42 2.62
N ASP A 37 -7.91 -13.10 2.69
CA ASP A 37 -7.36 -12.13 1.76
C ASP A 37 -6.04 -11.49 2.23
N VAL A 38 -5.65 -11.69 3.49
CA VAL A 38 -4.52 -10.97 4.12
C VAL A 38 -3.23 -11.16 3.35
N ASP A 39 -2.83 -12.40 3.05
CA ASP A 39 -1.55 -12.67 2.37
C ASP A 39 -1.51 -12.01 0.99
N ARG A 40 -2.61 -12.09 0.26
CA ARG A 40 -2.76 -11.48 -1.07
C ARG A 40 -2.72 -9.95 -0.99
N ALA A 41 -3.38 -9.36 0.01
CA ALA A 41 -3.35 -7.93 0.26
C ALA A 41 -1.94 -7.42 0.60
N VAL A 42 -1.22 -8.17 1.44
CA VAL A 42 0.15 -7.85 1.86
C VAL A 42 1.10 -7.90 0.67
N VAL A 43 1.07 -8.96 -0.14
CA VAL A 43 1.92 -9.09 -1.34
C VAL A 43 1.60 -7.98 -2.34
N ALA A 44 0.32 -7.74 -2.64
CA ALA A 44 -0.09 -6.70 -3.57
C ALA A 44 0.37 -5.31 -3.12
N ALA A 45 0.30 -5.01 -1.81
CA ALA A 45 0.79 -3.76 -1.26
C ALA A 45 2.32 -3.65 -1.35
N HIS A 46 3.07 -4.69 -0.98
CA HIS A 46 4.54 -4.66 -1.06
C HIS A 46 5.04 -4.47 -2.50
N THR A 47 4.54 -5.28 -3.43
CA THR A 47 4.89 -5.16 -4.86
C THR A 47 4.46 -3.81 -5.42
N ALA A 48 3.28 -3.31 -5.03
CA ALA A 48 2.85 -1.99 -5.46
C ALA A 48 3.80 -0.90 -5.00
N PHE A 49 4.53 -1.02 -3.90
CA PHE A 49 5.50 -0.01 -3.46
C PHE A 49 6.97 -0.42 -3.64
N GLY A 50 7.24 -1.57 -4.28
CA GLY A 50 8.59 -2.10 -4.49
C GLY A 50 9.30 -2.50 -3.19
N LEU A 51 8.55 -2.87 -2.16
CA LEU A 51 9.05 -3.24 -0.83
C LEU A 51 9.33 -4.75 -0.71
N ASP A 52 9.14 -5.49 -1.80
CA ASP A 52 9.45 -6.91 -1.96
C ASP A 52 10.85 -7.16 -2.55
N SER A 53 11.62 -6.10 -2.78
CA SER A 53 13.01 -6.17 -3.27
C SER A 53 14.00 -6.16 -2.09
N ASP A 54 15.02 -7.01 -2.12
CA ASP A 54 16.12 -7.08 -1.13
C ASP A 54 17.01 -5.82 -1.10
N ASP A 55 16.75 -4.84 -1.96
CA ASP A 55 17.37 -3.52 -1.87
C ASP A 55 16.67 -2.71 -0.77
N GLU A 56 17.29 -2.63 0.41
CA GLU A 56 16.96 -1.66 1.48
C GLU A 56 17.21 -0.19 1.06
N GLN A 57 16.84 0.19 -0.17
CA GLN A 57 16.78 1.58 -0.58
C GLN A 57 15.38 2.09 -0.33
N ALA A 58 15.17 2.69 0.84
CA ALA A 58 14.01 3.50 1.11
C ALA A 58 13.91 4.61 0.04
N VAL A 59 13.06 4.41 -0.97
CA VAL A 59 12.82 5.42 -2.02
C VAL A 59 11.98 6.54 -1.40
N VAL A 60 12.65 7.65 -1.08
CA VAL A 60 12.04 8.86 -0.52
C VAL A 60 11.09 9.48 -1.55
N TYR A 61 9.78 9.33 -1.35
CA TYR A 61 8.74 9.95 -2.19
C TYR A 61 8.46 11.43 -1.87
N ALA A 62 9.12 11.99 -0.85
CA ALA A 62 8.96 13.38 -0.43
C ALA A 62 10.32 14.01 -0.09
N GLY A 63 10.99 14.52 -1.11
CA GLY A 63 12.20 15.33 -0.98
C GLY A 63 12.17 16.47 -1.99
N THR A 64 11.37 17.51 -1.76
CA THR A 64 11.61 18.79 -2.44
C THR A 64 12.82 19.43 -1.77
N GLY A 65 13.98 19.28 -2.41
CA GLY A 65 15.20 19.94 -2.00
C GLY A 65 15.03 21.45 -1.94
N ARG A 66 15.29 22.00 -0.76
CA ARG A 66 16.09 23.20 -0.54
C ARG A 66 16.96 22.97 0.68
#